data_AF-A0A5B0ME61-F1
#
_entry.id   AF-A0A5B0ME61-F1
#
_cell.length_a   1.000
_cell.length_b   1.000
_cell.length_c   1.000
_cell.angle_alpha   90.00
_cell.angle_beta   90.00
_cell.angle_gamma   90.00
#
_symmetry.space_group_name_H-M   'P 1'
#
loop_
_entity.id
_entity.type
_entity.pdbx_description
1 polymer ?
#
loop_
_entity_poly.entity_id
_entity_poly.type
_entity_poly.pdbx_seq_one_letter_code
_entity_poly.pdbx_strand_id
1 'polypeptide(L)'
;MEGSSLGLSVRDPSDAHVETTTLPPAKAKGKKRNLELNQDITKLDNEHLKNYVANMSKEHYEEAPKKLQIDTVCNLARGYHSFVLAGTGYGKSRIGELYFHMYAPQRKPVVLVLNPLDSLGEDQVSREMVC
;
A
#
# COMPACT_ATOMS: atom_id res chain seq x y z
N MET A 1 18.71 -38.47 -54.35
CA MET A 1 17.79 -37.73 -55.22
C MET A 1 17.75 -36.31 -54.70
N GLU A 2 18.21 -35.38 -55.55
CA GLU A 2 17.98 -33.91 -55.56
C GLU A 2 18.27 -33.14 -54.26
N GLY A 3 19.30 -32.28 -54.19
CA GLY A 3 19.35 -30.96 -54.85
C GLY A 3 18.81 -29.93 -53.84
N SER A 4 19.37 -28.75 -53.55
CA SER A 4 20.42 -27.94 -54.15
C SER A 4 20.91 -26.96 -53.06
N SER A 5 22.18 -26.61 -53.11
CA SER A 5 22.71 -25.37 -52.53
C SER A 5 22.11 -24.15 -53.27
N LEU A 6 22.47 -22.94 -52.82
CA LEU A 6 22.24 -21.61 -53.38
C LEU A 6 20.94 -20.93 -52.88
N GLY A 7 20.95 -19.73 -52.31
CA GLY A 7 22.01 -18.76 -52.15
C GLY A 7 21.52 -17.59 -51.29
N LEU A 8 22.45 -16.73 -50.86
CA LEU A 8 22.10 -15.44 -50.29
C LEU A 8 21.31 -14.64 -51.33
N SER A 9 20.07 -14.29 -51.02
CA SER A 9 19.42 -13.13 -51.62
C SER A 9 19.39 -12.05 -50.55
N VAL A 10 20.37 -11.16 -50.62
CA VAL A 10 20.27 -9.82 -50.03
C VAL A 10 19.00 -9.21 -50.61
N ARG A 11 18.01 -8.95 -49.75
CA ARG A 11 16.90 -8.07 -50.10
C ARG A 11 17.41 -6.64 -49.87
N ASP A 12 17.18 -5.79 -50.85
CA ASP A 12 17.64 -4.40 -50.86
C ASP A 12 17.41 -3.67 -49.52
N PRO A 13 18.39 -2.93 -49.01
CA PRO A 13 18.30 -2.22 -47.73
C PRO A 13 17.43 -0.95 -47.79
N SER A 14 16.66 -0.72 -48.86
CA SER A 14 15.88 0.50 -49.06
C SER A 14 14.43 0.46 -48.54
N ASP A 15 13.91 -0.71 -48.15
CA ASP A 15 12.51 -0.86 -47.71
C ASP A 15 12.32 -1.00 -46.19
N ALA A 16 13.36 -0.70 -45.40
CA ALA A 16 13.21 -0.55 -43.96
C ALA A 16 12.51 0.78 -43.64
N HIS A 17 11.19 0.80 -43.73
CA HIS A 17 10.40 1.78 -43.00
C HIS A 17 10.61 1.54 -41.51
N VAL A 18 11.58 2.24 -40.93
CA VAL A 18 11.76 2.35 -39.48
C VAL A 18 10.60 3.18 -38.98
N GLU A 19 9.53 2.53 -38.56
CA GLU A 19 8.52 3.16 -37.73
C GLU A 19 9.16 3.42 -36.37
N THR A 20 9.82 4.57 -36.26
CA THR A 20 10.38 5.07 -35.01
C THR A 20 9.19 5.42 -34.13
N THR A 21 8.70 4.43 -33.38
CA THR A 21 7.81 4.69 -32.26
C THR A 21 8.63 5.46 -31.24
N THR A 22 8.61 6.79 -31.38
CA THR A 22 9.17 7.72 -30.42
C THR A 22 8.27 7.62 -29.21
N LEU A 23 8.65 6.78 -28.25
CA LEU A 23 8.04 6.80 -26.93
C LEU A 23 8.17 8.24 -26.42
N PRO A 24 7.06 8.87 -25.99
CA PRO A 24 7.11 10.23 -25.49
C PRO A 24 8.14 10.29 -24.34
N PRO A 25 8.90 11.39 -24.24
CA PRO A 25 9.93 11.54 -23.22
C PRO A 25 9.29 11.28 -21.85
N ALA A 26 9.93 10.41 -21.07
CA ALA A 26 9.49 10.12 -19.72
C ALA A 26 9.33 11.45 -18.97
N LYS A 27 8.09 11.83 -18.66
CA LYS A 27 7.80 12.99 -17.80
C LYS A 27 8.72 12.89 -16.59
N ALA A 28 9.51 13.95 -16.34
CA ALA A 28 10.42 14.00 -15.21
C ALA A 28 9.66 13.60 -13.96
N LYS A 29 9.99 12.43 -13.39
CA LYS A 29 9.38 11.95 -12.16
C LYS A 29 9.80 12.93 -11.08
N GLY A 30 8.85 13.75 -10.61
CA GLY A 30 9.07 14.64 -9.47
C GLY A 30 9.68 13.84 -8.31
N LYS A 31 10.50 14.49 -7.49
CA LYS A 31 11.19 13.88 -6.35
C LYS A 31 10.17 13.13 -5.49
N LYS A 32 10.17 11.79 -5.56
CA LYS A 32 9.25 10.95 -4.80
C LYS A 32 9.57 11.16 -3.32
N ARG A 33 8.65 11.78 -2.59
CA ARG A 33 8.73 11.88 -1.13
C ARG A 33 8.28 10.55 -0.53
N ASN A 34 8.97 10.09 0.51
CA ASN A 34 8.54 8.93 1.26
C ASN A 34 7.18 9.20 1.91
N LEU A 35 6.38 8.14 2.09
CA LEU A 35 5.13 8.24 2.82
C LEU A 35 5.45 8.39 4.31
N GLU A 36 5.09 9.54 4.87
CA GLU A 36 5.38 9.90 6.25
C GLU A 36 4.12 10.50 6.89
N LEU A 37 3.92 10.21 8.17
CA LEU A 37 2.89 10.84 8.99
C LEU A 37 3.19 12.33 9.18
N ASN A 38 2.16 13.12 9.52
CA ASN A 38 2.37 14.51 9.86
C ASN A 38 3.25 14.61 11.12
N GLN A 39 4.18 15.57 11.13
CA GLN A 39 5.03 15.86 12.27
C GLN A 39 4.24 16.14 13.55
N ASP A 40 3.05 16.71 13.40
CA ASP A 40 2.15 16.98 14.54
C ASP A 40 1.70 15.70 15.24
N ILE A 41 1.64 14.57 14.53
CA ILE A 41 1.30 13.26 15.09
C ILE A 41 2.57 12.59 15.66
N THR A 42 3.67 12.62 14.91
CA THR A 42 4.91 11.92 15.32
C THR A 42 5.60 12.55 16.54
N LYS A 43 5.27 13.81 16.86
CA LYS A 43 5.81 14.54 18.01
C LYS A 43 4.93 14.44 19.26
N LEU A 44 3.75 13.84 19.18
CA LEU A 44 2.90 13.60 20.35
C LEU A 44 3.62 12.66 21.32
N ASP A 45 3.49 12.93 22.62
CA ASP A 45 3.88 11.95 23.63
C ASP A 45 2.94 10.74 23.62
N ASN A 46 3.29 9.73 24.42
CA ASN A 46 2.62 8.44 24.40
C ASN A 46 1.14 8.51 24.77
N GLU A 47 0.76 9.35 25.72
CA GLU A 47 -0.64 9.44 26.17
C GLU A 47 -1.48 10.25 25.18
N HIS A 48 -0.93 11.35 24.68
CA HIS A 48 -1.60 12.13 23.63
C HIS A 48 -1.76 11.33 22.33
N LEU A 49 -0.77 10.52 21.96
CA LEU A 49 -0.87 9.66 20.77
C LEU A 49 -1.95 8.57 20.93
N LYS A 50 -2.04 7.93 22.10
CA LYS A 50 -3.13 6.97 22.39
C LYS A 50 -4.50 7.64 22.32
N ASN A 51 -4.65 8.82 22.90
CA ASN A 51 -5.88 9.59 22.85
C ASN A 51 -6.25 10.01 21.42
N TYR A 52 -5.26 10.42 20.62
CA TYR A 52 -5.45 10.73 19.21
C TYR A 52 -6.01 9.53 18.44
N VAL A 53 -5.39 8.35 18.58
CA VAL A 53 -5.87 7.12 17.93
C VAL A 53 -7.27 6.72 18.41
N ALA A 54 -7.53 6.84 19.72
CA ALA A 54 -8.83 6.53 20.29
C ALA A 54 -9.94 7.47 19.79
N ASN A 55 -9.65 8.76 19.62
CA ASN A 55 -10.60 9.74 19.11
C ASN A 55 -10.83 9.56 17.61
N MET A 56 -9.78 9.39 16.82
CA MET A 56 -9.89 9.07 15.39
C MET A 56 -10.75 7.82 15.18
N SER A 57 -10.59 6.78 16.02
CA SER A 57 -11.43 5.58 15.91
C SER A 57 -12.93 5.87 16.07
N LYS A 58 -13.33 6.87 16.87
CA LYS A 58 -14.75 7.23 17.06
C LYS A 58 -15.35 7.92 15.84
N GLU A 59 -14.52 8.53 15.00
CA GLU A 59 -14.95 9.17 13.76
C GLU A 59 -15.29 8.15 12.67
N HIS A 60 -14.66 6.97 12.73
CA HIS A 60 -14.79 5.93 11.71
C HIS A 60 -15.59 4.70 12.17
N TYR A 61 -15.75 4.50 13.48
CA TYR A 61 -16.32 3.27 14.03
C TYR A 61 -17.17 3.53 15.28
N GLU A 62 -18.29 2.82 15.39
CA GLU A 62 -19.16 2.86 16.57
C GLU A 62 -18.51 2.17 17.79
N GLU A 63 -17.82 1.05 17.57
CA GLU A 63 -17.14 0.31 18.64
C GLU A 63 -15.82 0.99 19.01
N ALA A 64 -15.63 1.21 20.31
CA ALA A 64 -14.39 1.74 20.84
C ALA A 64 -13.19 0.79 20.56
N PRO A 65 -12.02 1.34 20.21
CA PRO A 65 -10.86 0.50 19.91
C PRO A 65 -10.34 -0.18 21.18
N LYS A 66 -9.91 -1.43 21.04
CA LYS A 66 -9.32 -2.20 22.15
C LYS A 66 -7.91 -1.71 22.44
N LYS A 67 -7.48 -1.82 23.70
CA LYS A 67 -6.15 -1.36 24.14
C LYS A 67 -4.99 -1.89 23.27
N LEU A 68 -4.99 -3.18 22.92
CA LEU A 68 -3.93 -3.77 22.08
C LEU A 68 -3.91 -3.16 20.66
N GLN A 69 -5.07 -2.80 20.12
CA GLN A 69 -5.14 -2.15 18.81
C GLN A 69 -4.50 -0.75 18.87
N ILE A 70 -4.87 0.04 19.88
CA ILE A 70 -4.30 1.38 20.11
C ILE A 70 -2.78 1.30 20.29
N ASP A 71 -2.31 0.45 21.20
CA ASP A 71 -0.88 0.32 21.51
C ASP A 71 -0.08 -0.10 20.27
N THR A 72 -0.63 -1.01 19.45
CA THR A 72 0.00 -1.45 18.21
C THR A 72 0.07 -0.30 17.19
N VAL A 73 -1.03 0.42 16.98
CA VAL A 73 -1.08 1.56 16.05
C VAL A 73 -0.08 2.65 16.47
N CYS A 74 0.03 2.94 17.77
CA CYS A 74 1.03 3.86 18.30
C CYS A 74 2.48 3.41 18.00
N ASN A 75 2.76 2.11 18.09
CA ASN A 75 4.08 1.58 17.74
C ASN A 75 4.36 1.71 16.23
N LEU A 76 3.38 1.42 15.38
CA LEU A 76 3.48 1.62 13.93
C LEU A 76 3.68 3.11 13.57
N ALA A 77 3.00 4.02 14.27
CA ALA A 77 3.15 5.47 14.08
C ALA A 77 4.55 5.98 14.43
N ARG A 78 5.25 5.30 15.34
CA ARG A 78 6.67 5.57 15.66
C ARG A 78 7.64 4.88 14.71
N GLY A 79 7.15 4.10 13.75
CA GLY A 79 7.97 3.36 12.79
C GLY A 79 8.51 2.03 13.30
N TYR A 80 7.99 1.48 14.40
CA TYR A 80 8.40 0.19 14.91
C TYR A 80 7.70 -0.97 14.19
N HIS A 81 8.46 -2.01 13.86
CA HIS A 81 7.88 -3.32 13.52
C HIS A 81 7.22 -3.91 14.77
N SER A 82 6.00 -4.42 14.63
CA SER A 82 5.19 -4.92 15.75
C SER A 82 4.75 -6.35 15.49
N PHE A 83 4.98 -7.24 16.47
CA PHE A 83 4.43 -8.59 16.49
C PHE A 83 3.27 -8.62 17.49
N VAL A 84 2.08 -9.00 17.03
CA VAL A 84 0.86 -8.99 17.84
C VAL A 84 0.34 -10.41 18.00
N LEU A 85 0.26 -10.87 19.24
CA LEU A 85 -0.40 -12.13 19.58
C LEU A 85 -1.86 -11.85 19.94
N ALA A 86 -2.80 -12.24 19.08
CA ALA A 86 -4.23 -12.07 19.31
C ALA A 86 -5.05 -13.19 18.65
N GLY A 87 -6.06 -13.68 19.37
CA GLY A 87 -6.97 -14.72 18.90
C GLY A 87 -7.83 -14.30 17.70
N THR A 88 -8.50 -15.27 17.09
CA THR A 88 -9.56 -15.03 16.09
C THR A 88 -10.69 -14.21 16.72
N GLY A 89 -11.33 -13.32 15.94
CA GLY A 89 -12.38 -12.43 16.46
C GLY A 89 -11.91 -11.26 17.32
N TYR A 90 -10.60 -11.15 17.63
CA TYR A 90 -10.10 -9.99 18.39
C TYR A 90 -10.31 -8.66 17.65
N GLY A 91 -10.38 -8.70 16.31
CA GLY A 91 -10.42 -7.52 15.46
C GLY A 91 -9.02 -7.04 15.06
N LYS A 92 -8.13 -7.97 14.68
CA LYS A 92 -6.76 -7.63 14.25
C LYS A 92 -6.75 -6.70 13.03
N SER A 93 -7.70 -6.86 12.10
CA SER A 93 -7.84 -6.02 10.89
C SER A 93 -8.00 -4.54 11.23
N ARG A 94 -8.68 -4.22 12.34
CA ARG A 94 -8.84 -2.85 12.84
C ARG A 94 -7.51 -2.14 13.09
N ILE A 95 -6.43 -2.86 13.36
CA ILE A 95 -5.08 -2.27 13.53
C ILE A 95 -4.62 -1.62 12.22
N GLY A 96 -4.75 -2.33 11.09
CA GLY A 96 -4.36 -1.82 9.78
C GLY A 96 -5.25 -0.66 9.35
N GLU A 97 -6.55 -0.78 9.57
CA GLU A 97 -7.54 0.27 9.31
C GLU A 97 -7.22 1.56 10.08
N LEU A 98 -7.02 1.47 11.40
CA LEU A 98 -6.68 2.64 12.23
C LEU A 98 -5.36 3.28 11.80
N TYR A 99 -4.34 2.48 11.46
CA TYR A 99 -3.07 3.01 10.99
C TYR A 99 -3.22 3.75 9.64
N PHE A 100 -4.05 3.23 8.72
CA PHE A 100 -4.38 3.90 7.46
C PHE A 100 -4.96 5.30 7.70
N HIS A 101 -5.92 5.43 8.62
CA HIS A 101 -6.57 6.71 8.94
C HIS A 101 -5.66 7.74 9.62
N MET A 102 -4.46 7.35 10.09
CA MET A 102 -3.49 8.32 10.63
C MET A 102 -2.86 9.21 9.55
N TYR A 103 -2.92 8.80 8.28
CA TYR A 103 -2.39 9.59 7.18
C TYR A 103 -3.42 10.59 6.69
N ALA A 104 -2.94 11.78 6.31
CA ALA A 104 -3.79 12.77 5.68
C ALA A 104 -4.34 12.25 4.32
N PRO A 105 -5.63 12.44 3.99
CA PRO A 105 -6.27 11.84 2.81
C PRO A 105 -5.52 12.02 1.49
N GLN A 106 -4.90 13.17 1.29
CA GLN A 106 -4.09 13.52 0.12
C GLN A 106 -2.82 12.68 -0.06
N ARG A 107 -2.36 11.98 0.98
CA ARG A 107 -1.15 11.13 0.94
C ARG A 107 -1.40 9.79 0.25
N LYS A 108 -2.65 9.35 0.11
CA LYS A 108 -3.05 8.09 -0.53
C LYS A 108 -2.20 6.89 -0.03
N PRO A 109 -2.19 6.62 1.29
CA PRO A 109 -1.46 5.48 1.84
C PRO A 109 -2.03 4.17 1.28
N VAL A 110 -1.21 3.11 1.28
CA VAL A 110 -1.65 1.76 0.94
C VAL A 110 -1.26 0.84 2.10
N VAL A 111 -2.23 0.10 2.63
CA VAL A 111 -2.01 -0.95 3.63
C VAL A 111 -2.25 -2.29 2.95
N LEU A 112 -1.21 -3.12 2.86
CA LEU A 112 -1.28 -4.46 2.33
C LEU A 112 -1.39 -5.47 3.47
N VAL A 113 -2.48 -6.24 3.48
CA VAL A 113 -2.69 -7.33 4.43
C VAL A 113 -2.52 -8.65 3.68
N LEU A 114 -1.50 -9.41 4.06
CA LEU A 114 -1.27 -10.75 3.52
C LEU A 114 -2.03 -11.75 4.38
N ASN A 115 -3.02 -12.39 3.80
CA ASN A 115 -3.87 -13.35 4.48
C ASN A 115 -3.55 -14.76 4.00
N PRO A 116 -3.24 -15.72 4.89
CA PRO A 116 -2.88 -17.08 4.48
C PRO A 116 -4.05 -17.91 3.95
N LEU A 117 -5.31 -17.46 4.11
CA LEU A 117 -6.50 -18.18 3.64
C LEU A 117 -7.38 -17.25 2.81
N ASP A 118 -7.75 -17.69 1.60
CA ASP A 118 -8.65 -16.95 0.70
C ASP A 118 -10.02 -16.72 1.36
N SER A 119 -10.53 -17.71 2.12
CA SER A 119 -11.80 -17.63 2.85
C SER A 119 -11.82 -16.55 3.94
N LEU A 120 -10.66 -16.16 4.47
CA LEU A 120 -10.55 -15.07 5.42
C LEU A 120 -10.49 -13.70 4.72
N GLY A 121 -10.27 -13.68 3.39
CA GLY A 121 -10.22 -12.46 2.60
C GLY A 121 -11.57 -11.74 2.59
N GLU A 122 -12.66 -12.46 2.36
CA GLU A 122 -14.01 -11.85 2.31
C GLU A 122 -14.45 -11.28 3.67
N ASP A 123 -14.11 -11.93 4.79
CA ASP A 123 -14.40 -11.43 6.14
C ASP A 123 -13.55 -10.19 6.53
N GLN A 124 -12.42 -9.99 5.85
CA GLN A 124 -11.52 -8.84 6.08
C GLN A 124 -11.72 -7.71 5.05
N VAL A 125 -12.33 -8.01 3.90
CA VAL A 125 -12.48 -7.09 2.75
C VAL A 125 -13.95 -6.71 2.50
N SER A 126 -14.93 -7.35 3.16
CA SER A 126 -16.36 -6.95 3.08
C SER A 126 -16.72 -5.66 3.83
N ARG A 127 -15.76 -5.03 4.50
CA ARG A 127 -15.92 -3.63 4.95
C ARG A 127 -15.37 -2.74 3.87
N GLU A 128 -16.27 -2.21 3.04
CA GLU A 128 -15.94 -1.13 2.12
C GLU A 128 -15.27 -0.01 2.91
N MET A 129 -13.96 0.16 2.68
CA MET A 129 -13.21 1.28 3.22
C MET A 129 -13.68 2.50 2.43
N VAL A 130 -14.76 3.13 2.89
CA VAL A 130 -15.28 4.36 2.32
C VAL A 130 -14.19 5.42 2.50
N CYS A 131 -13.51 5.73 1.38
CA CYS A 131 -12.50 6.77 1.28
C CYS A 131 -13.11 8.17 1.36
#